data_AF-A0A4Z0P6G8-F1
#
_entry.id   AF-A0A4Z0P6G8-F1
#
_cell.length_a   1.000
_cell.length_b   1.000
_cell.length_c   1.000
_cell.angle_alpha   90.00
_cell.angle_beta   90.00
_cell.angle_gamma   90.00
#
_symmetry.space_group_name_H-M   'P 1'
#
loop_
_entity.id
_entity.type
_entity.pdbx_description
1 polymer ?
#
loop_
_entity_poly.entity_id
_entity_poly.type
_entity_poly.pdbx_seq_one_letter_code
_entity_poly.pdbx_strand_id
1 'polypeptide(L)' 'MEEYSPTLQDWVAKQLAQADKPTFQKLLAYYRTRGGPGLQLAESEAVRRGIAYPQPFTLLPDEYRN' A
#
# COMPACT_ATOMS: atom_id res chain seq x y z
N MET A 1 -14.79 3.24 -12.14
CA MET A 1 -13.62 2.78 -11.37
C MET A 1 -12.48 2.66 -12.35
N GLU A 2 -11.35 3.32 -12.12
CA GLU A 2 -10.14 3.08 -12.90
C GLU A 2 -9.57 1.74 -12.45
N GLU A 3 -9.64 0.73 -13.31
CA GLU A 3 -8.98 -0.56 -13.11
C GLU A 3 -7.71 -0.60 -13.94
N TYR A 4 -6.64 -1.16 -13.36
CA TYR A 4 -5.45 -1.47 -14.14
C TYR A 4 -5.76 -2.63 -15.08
N SER A 5 -5.21 -2.58 -16.30
CA SER A 5 -5.13 -3.77 -17.14
C SER A 5 -4.29 -4.84 -16.42
N PRO A 6 -4.57 -6.14 -16.62
CA PRO A 6 -3.82 -7.22 -15.95
C PRO A 6 -2.30 -7.09 -16.13
N THR A 7 -1.85 -6.71 -17.32
CA THR A 7 -0.43 -6.49 -17.63
C THR A 7 0.19 -5.36 -16.82
N LEU A 8 -0.54 -4.27 -16.62
CA LEU A 8 -0.06 -3.14 -15.82
C LEU A 8 -0.03 -3.50 -14.33
N GLN A 9 -1.05 -4.23 -13.86
CA GLN A 9 -1.11 -4.77 -12.50
C GLN A 9 0.12 -5.63 -12.17
N ASP A 10 0.44 -6.59 -13.03
CA ASP A 10 1.60 -7.47 -12.89
C ASP A 10 2.92 -6.70 -12.92
N TRP A 11 3.03 -5.72 -13.82
CA TRP A 11 4.23 -4.89 -13.90
C TRP A 11 4.42 -4.08 -12.63
N VAL A 12 3.38 -3.41 -12.12
CA VAL A 12 3.43 -2.63 -10.87
C VAL A 12 3.76 -3.54 -9.68
N ALA A 13 3.12 -4.70 -9.58
CA ALA A 13 3.40 -5.68 -8.52
C ALA A 13 4.86 -6.13 -8.54
N LYS A 14 5.44 -6.40 -9.72
CA LYS A 14 6.87 -6.74 -9.87
C LYS A 14 7.78 -5.59 -9.43
N GLN A 15 7.47 -4.35 -9.80
CA GLN A 15 8.27 -3.18 -9.38
C GLN A 15 8.25 -3.02 -7.85
N LEU A 16 7.06 -3.16 -7.23
CA LEU A 16 6.90 -3.12 -5.78
C LEU A 16 7.69 -4.25 -5.10
N ALA A 17 7.66 -5.45 -5.67
CA ALA A 17 8.37 -6.62 -5.16
C ALA A 17 9.90 -6.56 -5.32
N GLN A 18 10.41 -5.81 -6.30
CA GLN A 18 11.86 -5.63 -6.52
C GLN A 18 12.42 -4.43 -5.76
N ALA A 19 11.58 -3.47 -5.38
CA ALA A 19 12.02 -2.28 -4.64
C ALA A 19 12.66 -2.67 -3.29
N ASP A 20 13.78 -2.04 -2.96
CA ASP A 20 14.40 -2.11 -1.65
C ASP A 20 13.53 -1.43 -0.59
N LYS A 21 13.77 -1.74 0.69
CA LYS A 21 12.93 -1.29 1.80
C LYS A 21 12.63 0.23 1.80
N PRO A 22 13.61 1.15 1.70
CA PRO A 22 13.32 2.58 1.71
C PRO A 22 12.58 3.06 0.45
N THR A 23 12.88 2.50 -0.73
CA THR A 23 12.17 2.83 -1.96
C THR A 23 10.73 2.35 -1.91
N PHE A 24 10.51 1.12 -1.43
CA PHE A 24 9.18 0.56 -1.24
C PHE A 24 8.33 1.42 -0.29
N GLN A 25 8.91 1.91 0.82
CA GLN A 25 8.20 2.81 1.74
C GLN A 25 7.77 4.11 1.05
N LYS A 26 8.62 4.71 0.20
CA LYS A 26 8.27 5.89 -0.59
C LYS A 26 7.16 5.59 -1.60
N LEU A 27 7.24 4.45 -2.29
CA LEU A 27 6.23 4.01 -3.24
C LEU A 27 4.87 3.80 -2.56
N LEU A 28 4.83 3.16 -1.40
CA LEU A 28 3.56 3.02 -0.70
C LEU A 28 3.02 4.38 -0.24
N ALA A 29 3.85 5.25 0.32
CA ALA A 29 3.41 6.59 0.71
C ALA A 29 2.80 7.35 -0.48
N TYR A 30 3.42 7.24 -1.66
CA TYR A 30 2.89 7.79 -2.90
C TYR A 30 1.54 7.17 -3.31
N TYR A 31 1.40 5.84 -3.29
CA TYR A 31 0.13 5.21 -3.64
C TYR A 31 -0.98 5.51 -2.62
N ARG A 32 -0.66 5.81 -1.36
CA ARG A 32 -1.63 6.24 -0.35
C ARG A 32 -2.20 7.62 -0.62
N THR A 33 -1.38 8.57 -1.10
CA THR A 33 -1.89 9.90 -1.44
C THR A 33 -2.76 9.88 -2.70
N ARG A 34 -2.47 8.96 -3.62
CA ARG A 34 -3.20 8.82 -4.89
C ARG A 34 -4.43 7.92 -4.80
N GLY A 35 -4.39 6.90 -3.93
CA GLY A 35 -5.39 5.83 -3.88
C GLY A 35 -5.38 4.91 -5.10
N GLY A 36 -6.49 4.22 -5.32
CA GLY A 36 -6.73 3.41 -6.51
C GLY A 36 -6.06 2.02 -6.52
N PRO A 37 -6.00 1.36 -7.68
CA PRO A 37 -5.52 -0.02 -7.81
C PRO A 37 -4.06 -0.21 -7.37
N GLY A 38 -3.22 0.82 -7.56
CA GLY A 38 -1.82 0.80 -7.11
C GLY A 38 -1.67 0.72 -5.60
N LEU A 39 -2.62 1.28 -4.83
CA LEU A 39 -2.62 1.18 -3.37
C LEU A 39 -2.86 -0.25 -2.91
N GLN A 40 -3.84 -0.95 -3.48
CA GLN A 40 -4.15 -2.33 -3.11
C GLN A 40 -2.96 -3.28 -3.36
N LEU A 41 -2.25 -3.08 -4.48
CA LEU A 41 -1.03 -3.84 -4.79
C LEU A 41 0.09 -3.55 -3.79
N ALA A 42 0.29 -2.27 -3.46
CA ALA A 42 1.33 -1.86 -2.55
C ALA A 42 1.03 -2.27 -1.09
N GLU A 43 -0.24 -2.27 -0.66
CA GLU A 43 -0.67 -2.78 0.64
C GLU A 43 -0.52 -4.30 0.74
N SER A 44 -0.87 -5.03 -0.33
CA SER A 44 -0.68 -6.47 -0.39
C SER A 44 0.79 -6.86 -0.26
N GLU A 45 1.67 -6.14 -0.97
CA GLU A 45 3.13 -6.36 -0.89
C GLU A 45 3.70 -5.96 0.48
N ALA A 46 3.15 -4.92 1.10
CA ALA A 46 3.52 -4.48 2.44
C ALA A 46 3.24 -5.55 3.50
N VAL A 47 2.06 -6.18 3.43
CA VAL A 47 1.68 -7.31 4.29
C VAL A 47 2.61 -8.49 4.05
N ARG A 48 2.90 -8.83 2.78
CA ARG A 48 3.82 -9.93 2.42
C ARG A 48 5.22 -9.73 2.99
N ARG A 49 5.70 -8.49 3.05
CA ARG A 49 7.03 -8.13 3.59
C ARG A 49 7.07 -8.03 5.11
N GLY A 50 5.94 -8.19 5.80
CA GLY A 50 5.85 -7.98 7.25
C GLY A 50 6.25 -6.57 7.68
N ILE A 51 6.11 -5.59 6.78
CA ILE A 51 6.38 -4.20 7.14
C ILE A 51 5.21 -3.77 8.01
N ALA A 52 5.47 -3.55 9.30
CA ALA A 52 4.50 -2.99 10.22
C ALA A 52 4.06 -1.63 9.68
N TYR A 53 2.87 -1.61 9.10
CA TYR A 53 2.28 -0.40 8.57
C TYR A 53 1.35 0.21 9.61
N PRO A 54 1.49 1.52 9.90
CA PRO A 54 0.40 2.22 10.54
C PRO A 54 -0.77 2.16 9.56
N GLN A 55 -1.76 1.35 9.92
CA GLN A 55 -3.13 1.52 9.44
C GLN A 55 -3.41 3.03 9.45
N PRO A 56 -3.91 3.64 8.35
CA PRO A 56 -4.39 5.02 8.42
C PRO A 56 -5.33 5.06 9.61
N PHE A 57 -4.95 5.77 10.67
CA PHE A 57 -5.62 5.88 11.95
C PHE A 57 -7.11 5.53 11.80
N THR A 58 -7.43 4.24 11.93
CA THR A 58 -8.80 3.86 12.19
C THR A 58 -9.00 4.48 13.53
N LEU A 59 -9.77 5.57 13.55
CA LEU A 59 -10.27 6.21 14.75
C LEU A 59 -10.39 5.11 15.79
N LEU A 60 -9.57 5.17 16.83
CA LEU A 60 -9.81 4.36 18.01
C LEU A 60 -11.31 4.53 18.28
N PRO A 61 -12.06 3.43 18.47
CA PRO A 61 -13.42 3.55 18.97
C PRO A 61 -13.39 4.53 20.15
N ASP A 62 -14.39 5.41 20.26
CA ASP A 62 -14.52 6.43 21.33
C ASP A 62 -14.33 5.84 22.75
N GLU A 63 -14.36 4.52 22.88
CA GLU A 63 -14.08 3.69 24.06
C GLU A 63 -12.70 3.89 24.70
N TYR A 64 -11.74 4.53 24.03
CA TYR A 64 -10.44 4.91 24.60
C TYR A 64 -10.30 6.40 24.93
N ARG A 65 -11.41 7.15 24.92
CA ARG A 65 -11.45 8.58 25.24
C ARG A 65 -12.08 8.85 26.62
N ASN A 66 -11.64 8.16 27.66
CA ASN A 66 -11.54 8.61 29.07
C ASN A 66 -11.16 7.45 29.99
#